data_AF-A0A7L1NG07-F1
#
_entry.id   AF-A0A7L1NG07-F1
#
_cell.length_a   1.000
_cell.length_b   1.000
_cell.length_c   1.000
_cell.angle_alpha   90.00
_cell.angle_beta   90.00
_cell.angle_gamma   90.00
#
_symmetry.space_group_name_H-M   'P 1'
#
loop_
_entity.id
_entity.type
_entity.pdbx_description
1 polymer ?
#
loop_
_entity_poly.entity_id
_entity_poly.type
_entity_poly.pdbx_seq_one_letter_code
_entity_poly.pdbx_strand_id
1 'polypeptide(L)'
;AMISAVILLWTMPCLANHILGGFAKGELQEGVQLTCSLPGPPGPPGPPGVPGTPGTVGRMGFPGKDGKDGKDGDKGEHGNEGPQGRTGNPGKPGPKGKAGAIGKAGPRGPKGLKGNPGKNGAPGRKGPKGNKGEPGMPGPCTCSASKARSAFSVAVSKSYPRERLPIKFDRILMNEGGHYNVSSGKFVCSIPGIYYFTYDITLANKHLAIGLVHNGQYRIKTFDANTGNHDIASGSTILSLKQDDEVWLQIFYSEQNGLFYDPYWTDSLFTGFLIYPDQDYLN
;
A
#
# COMPACT_ATOMS: atom_id res chain seq x y z
N ALA A 1 89.15 -2.23 -4.44
CA ALA A 1 88.52 -3.48 -4.89
C ALA A 1 87.05 -3.46 -4.50
N MET A 2 86.18 -3.50 -5.52
CA MET A 2 84.80 -4.01 -5.49
C MET A 2 83.75 -3.20 -4.72
N ILE A 3 83.18 -2.26 -5.48
CA ILE A 3 81.76 -1.90 -5.46
C ILE A 3 80.93 -3.16 -5.80
N SER A 4 79.69 -3.23 -5.29
CA SER A 4 78.57 -4.14 -5.64
C SER A 4 78.25 -5.24 -4.63
N ALA A 5 77.34 -4.93 -3.70
CA ALA A 5 76.51 -5.92 -3.02
C ALA A 5 75.22 -5.27 -2.47
N VAL A 6 74.48 -4.57 -3.34
CA VAL A 6 73.06 -4.23 -3.15
C VAL A 6 72.43 -4.39 -4.52
N ILE A 7 71.27 -5.03 -4.59
CA ILE A 7 70.50 -5.45 -5.79
C ILE A 7 70.78 -6.91 -6.18
N LEU A 8 70.10 -7.83 -5.50
CA LEU A 8 69.53 -9.07 -6.07
C LEU A 8 68.77 -9.78 -4.96
N LEU A 9 67.45 -9.59 -4.89
CA LEU A 9 66.46 -10.55 -4.39
C LEU A 9 65.06 -9.93 -4.54
N TRP A 10 64.62 -9.86 -5.79
CA TRP A 10 63.21 -9.91 -6.16
C TRP A 10 63.03 -11.25 -6.88
N THR A 11 62.41 -12.24 -6.24
CA THR A 11 61.54 -13.27 -6.85
C THR A 11 60.83 -14.04 -5.74
N MET A 12 59.50 -14.01 -5.78
CA MET A 12 58.51 -14.70 -4.93
C MET A 12 58.72 -16.24 -4.88
N PRO A 13 58.08 -16.97 -3.94
CA PRO A 13 56.73 -17.45 -4.24
C PRO A 13 55.72 -17.42 -3.07
N CYS A 14 54.52 -16.94 -3.40
CA CYS A 14 53.25 -17.47 -2.88
C CYS A 14 53.19 -18.99 -3.10
N LEU A 15 53.04 -19.78 -2.03
CA LEU A 15 52.16 -20.96 -1.93
C LEU A 15 52.42 -21.64 -0.58
N ALA A 16 51.52 -21.47 0.39
CA ALA A 16 51.18 -22.46 1.43
C ALA A 16 50.47 -21.75 2.60
N ASN A 17 49.15 -21.62 2.49
CA ASN A 17 48.22 -21.81 3.62
C ASN A 17 46.80 -21.90 3.05
N HIS A 18 46.59 -22.94 2.26
CA HIS A 18 45.27 -23.55 2.11
C HIS A 18 45.29 -24.79 3.00
N ILE A 19 44.19 -25.01 3.73
CA ILE A 19 43.93 -26.13 4.65
C ILE A 19 44.44 -25.90 6.07
N LEU A 20 43.65 -25.14 6.84
CA LEU A 20 43.18 -25.49 8.19
C LEU A 20 42.20 -24.41 8.68
N GLY A 21 40.99 -24.83 9.08
CA GLY A 21 40.15 -24.06 10.01
C GLY A 21 39.14 -23.10 9.40
N GLY A 22 38.15 -23.63 8.66
CA GLY A 22 36.88 -22.92 8.54
C GLY A 22 36.19 -22.87 9.89
N PHE A 23 36.04 -21.68 10.47
CA PHE A 23 35.03 -21.32 11.48
C PHE A 23 35.13 -19.80 11.72
N ALA A 24 34.46 -19.02 10.89
CA ALA A 24 34.12 -17.63 11.18
C ALA A 24 32.97 -17.21 10.25
N LYS A 25 31.78 -17.77 10.52
CA LYS A 25 30.53 -17.31 9.93
C LYS A 25 29.59 -16.99 11.09
N GLY A 26 29.19 -15.73 11.19
CA GLY A 26 28.02 -15.31 11.94
C GLY A 26 28.29 -14.39 13.13
N GLU A 27 27.40 -13.40 13.23
CA GLU A 27 27.09 -12.51 14.36
C GLU A 27 27.91 -11.22 14.46
N LEU A 28 27.33 -10.01 14.44
CA LEU A 28 25.96 -9.53 14.25
C LEU A 28 26.11 -8.03 13.95
N GLN A 29 25.98 -7.62 12.69
CA GLN A 29 25.64 -6.24 12.33
C GLN A 29 24.17 -6.26 11.88
N GLU A 30 23.28 -6.59 12.80
CA GLU A 30 21.88 -6.20 12.65
C GLU A 30 21.81 -4.71 12.97
N GLY A 31 21.84 -3.89 11.92
CA GLY A 31 21.27 -2.56 12.03
C GLY A 31 19.85 -2.72 12.56
N VAL A 32 19.50 -1.95 13.59
CA VAL A 32 18.15 -1.94 14.15
C VAL A 32 17.17 -1.64 13.02
N GLN A 33 16.53 -2.70 12.50
CA GLN A 33 15.49 -2.59 11.50
C GLN A 33 14.25 -2.09 12.24
N LEU A 34 14.11 -0.77 12.32
CA LEU A 34 12.89 -0.13 12.79
C LEU A 34 11.77 -0.51 11.82
N THR A 35 10.98 -1.52 12.19
CA THR A 35 9.81 -1.98 11.44
C THR A 35 8.72 -0.92 11.53
N CYS A 36 8.76 0.08 10.65
CA CYS A 36 7.74 1.11 10.53
C CYS A 36 6.81 0.84 9.35
N SER A 37 5.89 -0.12 9.47
CA SER A 37 4.54 -0.02 8.90
C SER A 37 3.70 -1.26 9.28
N LEU A 38 2.56 -1.02 9.94
CA LEU A 38 1.52 -2.04 10.05
C LEU A 38 0.82 -2.16 8.68
N PRO A 39 0.54 -3.37 8.17
CA PRO A 39 -0.26 -3.56 6.96
C PRO A 39 -1.59 -2.81 7.05
N GLY A 40 -2.02 -2.19 5.94
CA GLY A 40 -3.31 -1.50 5.87
C GLY A 40 -4.48 -2.46 6.09
N PRO A 41 -5.64 -1.97 6.59
CA PRO A 41 -6.81 -2.81 6.79
C PRO A 41 -7.27 -3.45 5.46
N PRO A 42 -7.90 -4.64 5.49
CA PRO A 42 -8.42 -5.28 4.29
C PRO A 42 -9.39 -4.37 3.52
N GLY A 43 -9.30 -4.40 2.19
CA GLY A 43 -10.23 -3.65 1.34
C GLY A 43 -11.70 -4.08 1.52
N PRO A 44 -12.67 -3.23 1.13
CA PRO A 44 -14.09 -3.55 1.22
C PRO A 44 -14.45 -4.78 0.37
N PRO A 45 -15.53 -5.53 0.70
CA PRO A 45 -15.98 -6.66 -0.12
C PRO A 45 -16.29 -6.23 -1.56
N GLY A 46 -15.95 -7.08 -2.53
CA GLY A 46 -16.31 -6.85 -3.93
C GLY A 46 -17.83 -6.81 -4.16
N PRO A 47 -18.29 -6.24 -5.30
CA PRO A 47 -19.71 -6.18 -5.63
C PRO A 47 -20.33 -7.58 -5.78
N PRO A 48 -21.65 -7.76 -5.53
CA PRO A 48 -22.33 -9.04 -5.74
C PRO A 48 -22.22 -9.54 -7.18
N GLY A 49 -22.15 -10.86 -7.36
CA GLY A 49 -22.19 -11.47 -8.70
C GLY A 49 -23.48 -11.18 -9.45
N VAL A 50 -23.42 -11.18 -10.79
CA VAL A 50 -24.57 -10.91 -11.66
C VAL A 50 -25.71 -11.93 -11.42
N PRO A 51 -26.99 -11.52 -11.47
CA PRO A 51 -28.12 -12.44 -11.37
C PRO A 51 -28.11 -13.50 -12.49
N GLY A 52 -28.54 -14.73 -12.17
CA GLY A 52 -28.70 -15.78 -13.17
C GLY A 52 -29.76 -15.44 -14.24
N THR A 53 -29.60 -16.00 -15.44
CA THR A 53 -30.56 -15.79 -16.55
C THR A 53 -31.93 -16.41 -16.24
N PRO A 54 -33.05 -15.80 -16.68
CA PRO A 54 -34.39 -16.39 -16.53
C PRO A 54 -34.51 -17.77 -17.18
N GLY A 55 -35.33 -18.65 -16.59
CA GLY A 55 -35.61 -19.97 -17.17
C GLY A 55 -36.34 -19.90 -18.52
N THR A 56 -36.10 -20.89 -19.39
CA THR A 56 -36.71 -20.98 -20.73
C THR A 56 -38.23 -21.24 -20.67
N VAL A 57 -38.98 -20.70 -21.63
CA VAL A 57 -40.43 -20.90 -21.76
C VAL A 57 -40.76 -22.37 -22.03
N GLY A 58 -41.76 -22.92 -21.33
CA GLY A 58 -42.20 -24.31 -21.49
C GLY A 58 -42.77 -24.64 -22.88
N ARG A 59 -42.71 -25.91 -23.29
CA ARG A 59 -43.20 -26.39 -24.61
C ARG A 59 -44.73 -26.20 -24.77
N MET A 60 -45.15 -25.94 -26.00
CA MET A 60 -46.56 -25.79 -26.40
C MET A 60 -47.33 -27.12 -26.22
N GLY A 61 -48.58 -27.05 -25.73
CA GLY A 61 -49.44 -28.23 -25.57
C GLY A 61 -49.86 -28.86 -26.90
N PHE A 62 -50.22 -30.15 -26.87
CA PHE A 62 -50.62 -30.93 -28.06
C PHE A 62 -51.98 -30.47 -28.66
N PRO A 63 -52.21 -30.65 -29.99
CA PRO A 63 -53.49 -30.35 -30.63
C PRO A 63 -54.67 -31.19 -30.08
N GLY A 64 -55.88 -30.62 -30.12
CA GLY A 64 -57.11 -31.32 -29.73
C GLY A 64 -57.48 -32.45 -30.70
N LYS A 65 -58.28 -33.42 -30.22
CA LYS A 65 -58.76 -34.58 -31.00
C LYS A 65 -59.86 -34.18 -31.99
N ASP A 66 -59.94 -34.84 -33.15
CA ASP A 66 -60.95 -34.58 -34.18
C ASP A 66 -62.38 -34.92 -33.72
N GLY A 67 -63.38 -34.22 -34.29
CA GLY A 67 -64.81 -34.43 -34.01
C GLY A 67 -65.37 -35.69 -34.68
N LYS A 68 -66.52 -36.19 -34.21
CA LYS A 68 -67.21 -37.36 -34.78
C LYS A 68 -67.98 -37.02 -36.07
N ASP A 69 -68.09 -37.98 -36.99
CA ASP A 69 -68.78 -37.83 -38.27
C ASP A 69 -70.30 -37.60 -38.14
N GLY A 70 -70.90 -36.91 -39.12
CA GLY A 70 -72.34 -36.61 -39.19
C GLY A 70 -73.19 -37.78 -39.69
N LYS A 71 -74.51 -37.76 -39.40
CA LYS A 71 -75.48 -38.78 -39.85
C LYS A 71 -76.00 -38.52 -41.27
N ASP A 72 -76.33 -39.58 -42.00
CA ASP A 72 -76.85 -39.57 -43.38
C ASP A 72 -78.23 -38.90 -43.52
N GLY A 73 -78.53 -38.34 -44.70
CA GLY A 73 -79.79 -37.63 -45.01
C GLY A 73 -80.85 -38.46 -45.75
N ASP A 74 -82.12 -38.06 -45.66
CA ASP A 74 -83.29 -38.78 -46.18
C ASP A 74 -83.49 -38.69 -47.73
N LYS A 75 -84.20 -39.68 -48.31
CA LYS A 75 -84.38 -39.92 -49.76
C LYS A 75 -85.55 -39.10 -50.37
N GLY A 76 -85.34 -38.49 -51.54
CA GLY A 76 -86.34 -37.63 -52.24
C GLY A 76 -87.40 -38.35 -53.10
N GLU A 77 -88.54 -37.68 -53.34
CA GLU A 77 -89.76 -38.13 -54.07
C GLU A 77 -89.68 -38.04 -55.62
N HIS A 78 -90.59 -38.74 -56.32
CA HIS A 78 -90.65 -38.88 -57.80
C HIS A 78 -91.67 -37.92 -58.46
N GLY A 79 -91.35 -37.38 -59.65
CA GLY A 79 -92.17 -36.40 -60.39
C GLY A 79 -93.01 -36.98 -61.55
N ASN A 80 -94.02 -36.22 -61.98
CA ASN A 80 -95.19 -36.60 -62.82
C ASN A 80 -95.03 -36.48 -64.36
N GLU A 81 -96.17 -36.66 -65.06
CA GLU A 81 -96.53 -37.27 -66.36
C GLU A 81 -96.46 -36.42 -67.67
N GLY A 82 -96.66 -37.05 -68.85
CA GLY A 82 -96.96 -36.41 -70.15
C GLY A 82 -97.45 -37.39 -71.26
N PRO A 83 -98.10 -36.92 -72.36
CA PRO A 83 -99.47 -37.29 -72.76
C PRO A 83 -99.66 -38.21 -74.01
N GLN A 84 -100.95 -38.45 -74.34
CA GLN A 84 -101.59 -39.49 -75.18
C GLN A 84 -101.35 -39.47 -76.72
N GLY A 85 -101.26 -40.66 -77.36
CA GLY A 85 -101.27 -40.87 -78.82
C GLY A 85 -101.59 -42.32 -79.25
N ARG A 86 -102.10 -42.49 -80.49
CA ARG A 86 -102.91 -43.62 -81.05
C ARG A 86 -102.27 -45.02 -81.15
N THR A 87 -103.16 -46.02 -81.20
CA THR A 87 -102.95 -47.49 -81.11
C THR A 87 -102.19 -48.13 -82.28
N GLY A 88 -101.18 -48.94 -81.93
CA GLY A 88 -100.55 -49.99 -82.75
C GLY A 88 -99.42 -50.68 -81.98
N ASN A 89 -99.64 -51.95 -81.63
CA ASN A 89 -98.86 -52.99 -80.90
C ASN A 89 -97.52 -52.68 -80.16
N PRO A 90 -97.28 -53.35 -79.00
CA PRO A 90 -96.50 -52.84 -77.87
C PRO A 90 -94.98 -52.97 -78.03
N GLY A 91 -94.22 -51.96 -77.57
CA GLY A 91 -92.76 -51.99 -77.53
C GLY A 91 -92.14 -51.22 -76.35
N LYS A 92 -91.52 -51.99 -75.45
CA LYS A 92 -90.46 -51.70 -74.44
C LYS A 92 -90.75 -50.76 -73.23
N PRO A 93 -90.57 -51.24 -71.97
CA PRO A 93 -90.62 -50.43 -70.75
C PRO A 93 -89.66 -49.23 -70.74
N GLY A 94 -90.11 -48.12 -70.14
CA GLY A 94 -89.35 -46.86 -70.07
C GLY A 94 -88.09 -46.89 -69.19
N PRO A 95 -87.14 -45.97 -69.39
CA PRO A 95 -85.89 -45.92 -68.63
C PRO A 95 -86.09 -45.51 -67.16
N LYS A 96 -85.33 -46.16 -66.27
CA LYS A 96 -85.27 -45.92 -64.82
C LYS A 96 -84.80 -44.49 -64.51
N GLY A 97 -85.48 -43.78 -63.61
CA GLY A 97 -85.14 -42.42 -63.18
C GLY A 97 -83.70 -42.29 -62.63
N LYS A 98 -83.07 -41.12 -62.84
CA LYS A 98 -81.71 -40.81 -62.35
C LYS A 98 -81.66 -40.81 -60.81
N ALA A 99 -80.55 -41.28 -60.26
CA ALA A 99 -80.28 -41.27 -58.81
C ALA A 99 -80.25 -39.83 -58.26
N GLY A 100 -80.80 -39.62 -57.07
CA GLY A 100 -80.76 -38.33 -56.36
C GLY A 100 -79.32 -37.90 -56.06
N ALA A 101 -79.09 -36.59 -55.96
CA ALA A 101 -77.78 -36.03 -55.66
C ALA A 101 -77.29 -36.45 -54.26
N ILE A 102 -75.99 -36.76 -54.14
CA ILE A 102 -75.32 -37.01 -52.86
C ILE A 102 -75.46 -35.76 -51.97
N GLY A 103 -75.91 -35.94 -50.73
CA GLY A 103 -76.03 -34.86 -49.75
C GLY A 103 -74.70 -34.13 -49.55
N LYS A 104 -74.73 -32.82 -49.31
CA LYS A 104 -73.52 -32.03 -49.05
C LYS A 104 -72.81 -32.55 -47.80
N ALA A 105 -71.48 -32.64 -47.83
CA ALA A 105 -70.67 -32.96 -46.66
C ALA A 105 -71.01 -32.03 -45.48
N GLY A 106 -71.13 -32.58 -44.28
CA GLY A 106 -71.38 -31.80 -43.07
C GLY A 106 -70.30 -30.73 -42.84
N PRO A 107 -70.61 -29.62 -42.14
CA PRO A 107 -69.63 -28.59 -41.85
C PRO A 107 -68.47 -29.16 -41.04
N ARG A 108 -67.24 -28.75 -41.36
CA ARG A 108 -66.03 -29.11 -40.59
C ARG A 108 -66.24 -28.72 -39.12
N GLY A 109 -65.99 -29.65 -38.20
CA GLY A 109 -66.12 -29.39 -36.76
C GLY A 109 -65.30 -28.17 -36.30
N PRO A 110 -65.70 -27.50 -35.21
CA PRO A 110 -65.00 -26.31 -34.71
C PRO A 110 -63.54 -26.64 -34.37
N LYS A 111 -62.63 -25.71 -34.65
CA LYS A 111 -61.21 -25.84 -34.31
C LYS A 111 -61.05 -26.05 -32.80
N GLY A 112 -60.32 -27.09 -32.39
CA GLY A 112 -60.08 -27.37 -30.97
C GLY A 112 -59.52 -26.17 -30.22
N LEU A 113 -59.85 -26.07 -28.92
CA LEU A 113 -59.43 -24.96 -28.06
C LEU A 113 -57.89 -24.85 -28.01
N LYS A 114 -57.37 -23.62 -28.05
CA LYS A 114 -55.93 -23.35 -27.94
C LYS A 114 -55.44 -23.83 -26.57
N GLY A 115 -54.38 -24.64 -26.54
CA GLY A 115 -53.77 -25.09 -25.28
C GLY A 115 -53.31 -23.91 -24.42
N ASN A 116 -53.38 -24.07 -23.09
CA ASN A 116 -52.97 -23.03 -22.14
C ASN A 116 -51.48 -22.65 -22.32
N PRO A 117 -51.10 -21.37 -22.12
CA PRO A 117 -49.70 -20.97 -22.13
C PRO A 117 -48.86 -21.77 -21.12
N GLY A 118 -47.63 -22.13 -21.49
CA GLY A 118 -46.69 -22.77 -20.56
C GLY A 118 -46.39 -21.87 -19.36
N LYS A 119 -46.12 -22.46 -18.19
CA LYS A 119 -45.76 -21.70 -16.98
C LYS A 119 -44.46 -20.91 -17.21
N ASN A 120 -44.42 -19.67 -16.73
CA ASN A 120 -43.20 -18.84 -16.77
C ASN A 120 -42.06 -19.52 -16.01
N GLY A 121 -40.83 -19.42 -16.55
CA GLY A 121 -39.64 -19.92 -15.87
C GLY A 121 -39.40 -19.21 -14.53
N ALA A 122 -38.84 -19.92 -13.55
CA ALA A 122 -38.51 -19.33 -12.25
C ALA A 122 -37.45 -18.22 -12.39
N PRO A 123 -37.48 -17.18 -11.51
CA PRO A 123 -36.43 -16.16 -11.45
C PRO A 123 -35.05 -16.79 -11.21
N GLY A 124 -34.02 -16.25 -11.88
CA GLY A 124 -32.64 -16.67 -11.65
C GLY A 124 -32.19 -16.42 -10.21
N ARG A 125 -31.33 -17.29 -9.67
CA ARG A 125 -30.79 -17.13 -8.32
C ARG A 125 -29.87 -15.91 -8.23
N LYS A 126 -29.89 -15.24 -7.07
CA LYS A 126 -28.97 -14.14 -6.76
C LYS A 126 -27.52 -14.64 -6.79
N GLY A 127 -26.62 -13.88 -7.40
CA GLY A 127 -25.20 -14.22 -7.44
C GLY A 127 -24.55 -14.25 -6.05
N PRO A 128 -23.41 -14.95 -5.90
CA PRO A 128 -22.69 -15.03 -4.62
C PRO A 128 -22.17 -13.66 -4.17
N LYS A 129 -21.96 -13.50 -2.85
CA LYS A 129 -21.31 -12.33 -2.27
C LYS A 129 -19.86 -12.25 -2.76
N GLY A 130 -19.41 -11.05 -3.16
CA GLY A 130 -18.02 -10.85 -3.57
C GLY A 130 -17.03 -11.19 -2.46
N ASN A 131 -15.85 -11.67 -2.85
CA ASN A 131 -14.78 -12.02 -1.91
C ASN A 131 -14.30 -10.77 -1.13
N LYS A 132 -13.76 -10.99 0.07
CA LYS A 132 -13.10 -9.95 0.85
C LYS A 132 -11.85 -9.48 0.09
N GLY A 133 -11.63 -8.16 0.03
CA GLY A 133 -10.41 -7.61 -0.57
C GLY A 133 -9.16 -8.09 0.17
N GLU A 134 -8.06 -8.28 -0.56
CA GLU A 134 -6.78 -8.63 0.05
C GLU A 134 -6.29 -7.53 1.00
N PRO A 135 -5.49 -7.87 2.03
CA PRO A 135 -4.80 -6.87 2.83
C PRO A 135 -4.03 -5.90 1.94
N GLY A 136 -4.07 -4.60 2.28
CA GLY A 136 -3.24 -3.63 1.57
C GLY A 136 -1.77 -4.00 1.72
N MET A 137 -1.00 -3.90 0.63
CA MET A 137 0.45 -4.09 0.70
C MET A 137 1.05 -3.16 1.75
N PRO A 138 2.04 -3.60 2.54
CA PRO A 138 2.80 -2.69 3.39
C PRO A 138 3.26 -1.50 2.56
N GLY A 139 3.09 -0.29 3.10
CA GLY A 139 3.61 0.91 2.45
C GLY A 139 5.12 0.78 2.22
N PRO A 140 5.68 1.43 1.18
CA PRO A 140 7.12 1.36 0.93
C PRO A 140 7.89 1.95 2.12
N CYS A 141 8.53 1.08 2.91
CA CYS A 141 9.53 1.49 3.89
C CYS A 141 10.87 1.68 3.18
N THR A 142 11.07 2.81 2.51
CA THR A 142 12.42 3.18 2.04
C THR A 142 13.20 3.80 3.20
N CYS A 143 13.59 2.97 4.16
CA CYS A 143 14.66 3.31 5.10
C CYS A 143 16.04 3.20 4.42
N SER A 144 16.19 3.67 3.17
CA SER A 144 17.50 3.87 2.56
C SER A 144 17.44 4.80 1.33
N ALA A 145 18.40 5.73 1.30
CA ALA A 145 18.93 6.52 0.16
C ALA A 145 18.48 7.97 -0.10
N SER A 146 17.38 8.50 0.45
CA SER A 146 16.99 9.91 0.16
C SER A 146 16.26 10.61 1.31
N LYS A 147 16.75 10.43 2.54
CA LYS A 147 16.25 11.17 3.69
C LYS A 147 17.39 12.02 4.25
N ALA A 148 17.20 13.33 4.25
CA ALA A 148 18.08 14.27 4.91
C ALA A 148 18.35 13.81 6.36
N ARG A 149 19.61 13.52 6.68
CA ARG A 149 20.06 13.12 8.02
C ARG A 149 21.17 14.05 8.45
N SER A 150 21.01 14.62 9.63
CA SER A 150 22.02 15.44 10.28
C SER A 150 21.84 15.26 11.78
N ALA A 151 22.82 14.66 12.43
CA ALA A 151 22.80 14.49 13.88
C ALA A 151 24.22 14.35 14.41
N PHE A 152 24.49 14.94 15.56
CA PHE A 152 25.74 14.76 16.27
C PHE A 152 25.48 14.62 17.77
N SER A 153 26.34 13.87 18.43
CA SER A 153 26.44 13.80 19.88
C SER A 153 27.91 13.70 20.24
N VAL A 154 28.39 14.64 21.04
CA VAL A 154 29.81 14.82 21.34
C VAL A 154 30.00 15.08 22.82
N ALA A 155 31.15 14.67 23.35
CA ALA A 155 31.53 14.85 24.73
C ALA A 155 32.88 15.56 24.83
N VAL A 156 33.10 16.27 25.94
CA VAL A 156 34.42 16.82 26.28
C VAL A 156 35.32 15.74 26.87
N SER A 157 36.62 15.84 26.65
CA SER A 157 37.64 15.04 27.35
C SER A 157 38.53 15.85 28.30
N LYS A 158 38.23 17.14 28.49
CA LYS A 158 39.04 18.07 29.28
C LYS A 158 38.16 19.04 30.06
N SER A 159 38.48 19.20 31.35
CA SER A 159 37.89 20.23 32.21
C SER A 159 38.39 21.62 31.83
N TYR A 160 37.61 22.63 32.19
CA TYR A 160 37.99 24.04 32.13
C TYR A 160 38.49 24.51 30.74
N PRO A 161 37.68 24.37 29.67
CA PRO A 161 38.04 24.86 28.34
C PRO A 161 38.26 26.38 28.36
N ARG A 162 38.96 26.92 27.36
CA ARG A 162 39.22 28.36 27.28
C ARG A 162 37.91 29.15 27.21
N GLU A 163 37.78 30.15 28.08
CA GLU A 163 36.63 31.05 28.14
C GLU A 163 36.55 31.94 26.89
N ARG A 164 35.34 32.42 26.56
CA ARG A 164 35.04 33.30 25.41
C ARG A 164 35.39 32.71 24.04
N LEU A 165 35.69 31.42 23.97
CA LEU A 165 35.91 30.67 22.75
C LEU A 165 34.93 29.49 22.67
N PRO A 166 34.63 28.98 21.46
CA PRO A 166 33.86 27.76 21.32
C PRO A 166 34.49 26.60 22.11
N ILE A 167 33.67 25.89 22.87
CA ILE A 167 34.07 24.68 23.59
C ILE A 167 34.25 23.58 22.55
N LYS A 168 35.42 22.94 22.58
CA LYS A 168 35.75 21.83 21.69
C LYS A 168 35.38 20.52 22.36
N PHE A 169 34.33 19.89 21.87
CA PHE A 169 33.96 18.53 22.26
C PHE A 169 34.71 17.57 21.33
N ASP A 170 35.73 16.93 21.86
CA ASP A 170 36.70 16.16 21.10
C ASP A 170 36.42 14.65 21.07
N ARG A 171 35.51 14.17 21.93
CA ARG A 171 35.04 12.79 21.89
C ARG A 171 33.75 12.70 21.09
N ILE A 172 33.82 12.10 19.90
CA ILE A 172 32.65 11.87 19.06
C ILE A 172 31.92 10.61 19.53
N LEU A 173 30.65 10.74 19.92
CA LEU A 173 29.75 9.59 20.15
C LEU A 173 28.98 9.24 18.87
N MET A 174 28.55 10.28 18.15
CA MET A 174 27.88 10.18 16.84
C MET A 174 28.11 11.47 16.05
N ASN A 175 28.27 11.38 14.73
CA ASN A 175 28.37 12.54 13.84
C ASN A 175 27.84 12.20 12.43
N GLU A 176 26.55 11.85 12.36
CA GLU A 176 25.85 11.54 11.11
C GLU A 176 25.78 12.79 10.22
N GLY A 177 26.30 12.67 9.00
CA GLY A 177 26.48 13.78 8.05
C GLY A 177 27.81 14.51 8.21
N GLY A 178 28.57 14.29 9.29
CA GLY A 178 29.86 14.96 9.48
C GLY A 178 29.76 16.47 9.73
N HIS A 179 28.58 16.94 10.16
CA HIS A 179 28.28 18.37 10.28
C HIS A 179 28.83 19.01 11.57
N TYR A 180 29.29 18.22 12.55
CA TYR A 180 30.05 18.74 13.69
C TYR A 180 31.56 18.70 13.43
N ASN A 181 32.23 19.84 13.62
CA ASN A 181 33.68 19.97 13.46
C ASN A 181 34.37 20.07 14.83
N VAL A 182 35.11 19.03 15.19
CA VAL A 182 35.87 18.92 16.44
C VAL A 182 36.94 20.01 16.57
N SER A 183 37.58 20.40 15.47
CA SER A 183 38.67 21.37 15.50
C SER A 183 38.18 22.78 15.87
N SER A 184 36.97 23.15 15.44
CA SER A 184 36.33 24.43 15.74
C SER A 184 35.41 24.38 16.95
N GLY A 185 34.90 23.21 17.32
CA GLY A 185 33.90 23.03 18.37
C GLY A 185 32.47 23.38 17.93
N LYS A 186 32.23 23.53 16.61
CA LYS A 186 30.97 24.02 16.06
C LYS A 186 30.24 22.97 15.22
N PHE A 187 28.93 23.00 15.29
CA PHE A 187 28.04 22.40 14.30
C PHE A 187 27.81 23.39 13.15
N VAL A 188 27.92 22.91 11.91
CA VAL A 188 27.66 23.70 10.68
C VAL A 188 26.51 23.06 9.93
N CYS A 189 25.43 23.80 9.77
CA CYS A 189 24.22 23.33 9.13
C CYS A 189 24.44 23.10 7.64
N SER A 190 24.45 21.84 7.18
CA SER A 190 24.49 21.53 5.73
C SER A 190 23.10 21.27 5.14
N ILE A 191 22.10 21.04 5.99
CA ILE A 191 20.72 20.74 5.60
C ILE A 191 19.79 21.75 6.29
N PRO A 192 19.20 22.71 5.56
CA PRO A 192 18.23 23.65 6.11
C PRO A 192 17.03 22.94 6.75
N GLY A 193 16.57 23.47 7.87
CA GLY A 193 15.41 22.90 8.56
C GLY A 193 15.33 23.24 10.05
N ILE A 194 14.49 22.48 10.75
CA ILE A 194 14.27 22.60 12.19
C ILE A 194 15.13 21.58 12.94
N TYR A 195 15.96 22.08 13.84
CA TYR A 195 16.90 21.30 14.65
C TYR A 195 16.54 21.38 16.14
N TYR A 196 16.73 20.26 16.83
CA TYR A 196 16.75 20.22 18.29
C TYR A 196 18.20 20.19 18.78
N PHE A 197 18.51 21.00 19.78
CA PHE A 197 19.81 21.00 20.45
C PHE A 197 19.61 20.81 21.95
N THR A 198 20.48 20.01 22.56
CA THR A 198 20.52 19.81 24.01
C THR A 198 21.96 19.65 24.49
N TYR A 199 22.22 20.07 25.71
CA TYR A 199 23.49 19.84 26.39
C TYR A 199 23.25 19.52 27.85
N ASP A 200 24.16 18.73 28.39
CA ASP A 200 24.22 18.31 29.79
C ASP A 200 25.65 18.49 30.25
N ILE A 201 25.89 19.45 31.14
CA ILE A 201 27.24 19.87 31.53
C ILE A 201 27.43 19.60 33.01
N THR A 202 28.39 18.73 33.32
CA THR A 202 28.84 18.52 34.69
C THR A 202 29.75 19.68 35.10
N LEU A 203 29.52 20.23 36.29
CA LEU A 203 30.31 21.34 36.83
C LEU A 203 30.87 21.05 38.23
N ALA A 204 32.12 21.47 38.46
CA ALA A 204 32.89 21.24 39.69
C ALA A 204 33.77 22.44 40.05
N ASN A 205 33.98 22.68 41.34
CA ASN A 205 34.84 23.71 41.96
C ASN A 205 34.49 25.19 41.68
N LYS A 206 33.86 25.52 40.55
CA LYS A 206 33.48 26.87 40.13
C LYS A 206 32.04 26.91 39.63
N HIS A 207 31.43 28.10 39.63
CA HIS A 207 30.16 28.35 38.97
C HIS A 207 30.29 28.21 37.45
N LEU A 208 29.18 27.93 36.77
CA LEU A 208 29.14 27.76 35.32
C LEU A 208 28.26 28.83 34.69
N ALA A 209 28.78 29.51 33.66
CA ALA A 209 28.02 30.38 32.77
C ALA A 209 28.25 29.98 31.30
N ILE A 210 27.39 29.10 30.80
CA ILE A 210 27.50 28.55 29.45
C ILE A 210 26.34 29.05 28.57
N GLY A 211 26.63 29.33 27.31
CA GLY A 211 25.62 29.77 26.36
C GLY A 211 25.67 28.99 25.06
N LEU A 212 24.48 28.67 24.54
CA LEU A 212 24.29 28.17 23.19
C LEU A 212 24.22 29.37 22.24
N VAL A 213 25.12 29.38 21.27
CA VAL A 213 25.33 30.47 20.32
C VAL A 213 24.93 29.99 18.93
N HIS A 214 24.16 30.82 18.23
CA HIS A 214 23.80 30.64 16.83
C HIS A 214 24.24 31.89 16.08
N ASN A 215 25.16 31.75 15.11
CA ASN A 215 25.72 32.84 14.30
C ASN A 215 26.17 34.06 15.14
N GLY A 216 26.84 33.79 16.26
CA GLY A 216 27.38 34.81 17.17
C GLY A 216 26.38 35.39 18.17
N GLN A 217 25.10 35.04 18.08
CA GLN A 217 24.07 35.46 19.03
C GLN A 217 23.73 34.36 20.04
N TYR A 218 23.68 34.70 21.32
CA TYR A 218 23.23 33.77 22.37
C TYR A 218 21.73 33.49 22.23
N ARG A 219 21.38 32.21 22.10
CA ARG A 219 19.98 31.73 22.09
C ARG A 219 19.55 31.22 23.46
N ILE A 220 20.47 30.57 24.17
CA ILE A 220 20.30 30.16 25.56
C ILE A 220 21.50 30.64 26.36
N LYS A 221 21.26 31.11 27.59
CA LYS A 221 22.28 31.30 28.61
C LYS A 221 21.87 30.52 29.84
N THR A 222 22.70 29.58 30.26
CA THR A 222 22.52 28.79 31.47
C THR A 222 23.54 29.24 32.49
N PHE A 223 23.06 29.55 33.69
CA PHE A 223 23.87 29.87 34.85
C PHE A 223 23.62 28.83 35.92
N ASP A 224 24.69 28.32 36.50
CA ASP A 224 24.60 27.36 37.59
C ASP A 224 25.63 27.68 38.68
N ALA A 225 25.15 27.70 39.93
CA ALA A 225 25.92 28.07 41.09
C ALA A 225 26.38 26.82 41.85
N ASN A 226 27.64 26.44 41.64
CA ASN A 226 28.23 25.36 42.43
C ASN A 226 28.36 25.72 43.92
N THR A 227 27.87 24.85 44.80
CA THR A 227 27.93 24.97 46.27
C THR A 227 28.86 23.95 46.96
N GLY A 228 29.66 23.19 46.21
CA GLY A 228 30.84 22.50 46.78
C GLY A 228 30.98 21.01 46.49
N ASN A 229 30.07 20.40 45.72
CA ASN A 229 30.19 19.00 45.32
C ASN A 229 30.41 18.93 43.80
N HIS A 230 29.36 18.60 43.07
CA HIS A 230 29.27 18.57 41.63
C HIS A 230 27.81 18.83 41.30
N ASP A 231 27.54 19.54 40.22
CA ASP A 231 26.17 19.76 39.74
C ASP A 231 26.08 19.48 38.23
N ILE A 232 24.86 19.36 37.72
CA ILE A 232 24.60 19.16 36.29
C ILE A 232 23.70 20.27 35.80
N ALA A 233 24.26 21.09 34.89
CA ALA A 233 23.53 22.14 34.21
C ALA A 233 23.14 21.68 32.80
N SER A 234 21.84 21.64 32.53
CA SER A 234 21.32 21.24 31.22
C SER A 234 20.55 22.37 30.55
N GLY A 235 20.46 22.32 29.23
CA GLY A 235 19.65 23.25 28.45
C GLY A 235 19.32 22.68 27.09
N SER A 236 18.12 22.97 26.60
CA SER A 236 17.69 22.55 25.28
C SER A 236 16.85 23.61 24.57
N THR A 237 16.88 23.59 23.24
CA THR A 237 16.07 24.48 22.41
C THR A 237 15.86 23.91 21.02
N ILE A 238 14.92 24.52 20.29
CA ILE A 238 14.64 24.24 18.89
C ILE A 238 15.05 25.46 18.08
N LEU A 239 15.82 25.27 17.02
CA LEU A 239 16.26 26.33 16.12
C LEU A 239 15.88 25.99 14.67
N SER A 240 15.38 26.96 13.93
CA SER A 240 15.36 26.93 12.48
C SER A 240 16.71 27.40 11.97
N LEU A 241 17.39 26.56 11.19
CA LEU A 241 18.71 26.82 10.63
C LEU A 241 18.65 26.85 9.11
N LYS A 242 19.37 27.81 8.53
CA LYS A 242 19.68 27.87 7.11
C LYS A 242 21.00 27.15 6.82
N GLN A 243 21.29 26.96 5.54
CA GLN A 243 22.58 26.41 5.11
C GLN A 243 23.72 27.32 5.60
N ASP A 244 24.80 26.69 6.07
CA ASP A 244 26.01 27.29 6.64
C ASP A 244 25.83 28.01 7.99
N ASP A 245 24.64 27.97 8.59
CA ASP A 245 24.45 28.46 9.96
C ASP A 245 25.30 27.65 10.95
N GLU A 246 25.97 28.36 11.86
CA GLU A 246 26.84 27.78 12.87
C GLU A 246 26.17 27.78 14.24
N VAL A 247 26.25 26.65 14.95
CA VAL A 247 25.79 26.50 16.33
C VAL A 247 26.89 25.90 17.21
N TRP A 248 27.12 26.50 18.38
CA TRP A 248 28.12 25.99 19.33
C TRP A 248 27.82 26.39 20.78
N LEU A 249 28.58 25.83 21.70
CA LEU A 249 28.58 26.22 23.12
C LEU A 249 29.84 27.01 23.46
N GLN A 250 29.71 28.04 24.27
CA GLN A 250 30.85 28.76 24.83
C GLN A 250 30.58 29.26 26.24
N ILE A 251 31.64 29.39 27.01
CA ILE A 251 31.61 30.04 28.32
C ILE A 251 31.72 31.55 28.09
N PHE A 252 30.68 32.29 28.46
CA PHE A 252 30.58 33.71 28.12
C PHE A 252 30.97 34.66 29.23
N TYR A 253 30.97 34.19 30.48
CA TYR A 253 31.35 34.99 31.63
C TYR A 253 32.72 34.52 32.15
N SER A 254 33.65 35.45 32.31
CA SER A 254 34.98 35.13 32.81
C SER A 254 34.93 34.65 34.25
N GLU A 255 35.82 33.74 34.64
CA GLU A 255 35.91 33.15 35.99
C GLU A 255 34.76 32.20 36.37
N GLN A 256 33.65 32.17 35.60
CA GLN A 256 32.55 31.21 35.76
C GLN A 256 32.69 30.03 34.80
N ASN A 257 33.84 29.39 34.89
CA ASN A 257 34.19 28.18 34.14
C ASN A 257 34.24 26.98 35.08
N GLY A 258 33.08 26.43 35.38
CA GLY A 258 32.91 25.24 36.22
C GLY A 258 32.96 23.92 35.45
N LEU A 259 33.02 23.94 34.11
CA LEU A 259 32.87 22.74 33.29
C LEU A 259 33.95 21.71 33.65
N PHE A 260 33.50 20.53 34.04
CA PHE A 260 34.32 19.46 34.58
C PHE A 260 34.17 18.16 33.80
N TYR A 261 35.27 17.43 33.73
CA TYR A 261 35.38 16.11 33.14
C TYR A 261 36.30 15.23 33.97
N ASP A 262 35.87 13.99 34.14
CA ASP A 262 36.59 12.89 34.77
C ASP A 262 36.30 11.61 33.96
N PRO A 263 37.33 10.88 33.50
CA PRO A 263 37.17 9.73 32.61
C PRO A 263 36.44 8.54 33.22
N TYR A 264 36.25 8.49 34.54
CA TYR A 264 35.64 7.34 35.22
C TYR A 264 34.15 7.51 35.49
N TRP A 265 33.66 8.74 35.72
CA TRP A 265 32.30 8.91 36.26
C TRP A 265 31.55 10.17 35.80
N THR A 266 32.13 11.02 34.94
CA THR A 266 31.43 12.21 34.42
C THR A 266 31.56 12.36 32.92
N ASP A 267 30.47 12.79 32.28
CA ASP A 267 30.45 13.22 30.90
C ASP A 267 29.74 14.57 30.81
N SER A 268 30.31 15.48 30.03
CA SER A 268 29.59 16.69 29.61
C SER A 268 29.33 16.60 28.11
N LEU A 269 28.06 16.62 27.73
CA LEU A 269 27.56 16.28 26.40
C LEU A 269 26.98 17.50 25.70
N PHE A 270 27.10 17.50 24.37
CA PHE A 270 26.37 18.39 23.48
C PHE A 270 25.84 17.58 22.29
N THR A 271 24.53 17.67 22.07
CA THR A 271 23.83 16.87 21.08
C THR A 271 22.91 17.77 20.26
N GLY A 272 22.82 17.50 18.96
CA GLY A 272 21.85 18.14 18.10
C GLY A 272 21.45 17.27 16.92
N PHE A 273 20.20 17.36 16.50
CA PHE A 273 19.70 16.59 15.36
C PHE A 273 18.59 17.32 14.61
N LEU A 274 18.51 17.03 13.31
CA LEU A 274 17.46 17.51 12.41
C LEU A 274 16.13 16.82 12.74
N ILE A 275 15.10 17.61 12.98
CA ILE A 275 13.73 17.14 13.18
C ILE A 275 12.98 17.15 11.84
N TYR A 276 12.98 18.29 11.17
CA TYR A 276 12.27 18.50 9.91
C TYR A 276 13.19 19.21 8.90
N PRO A 277 13.60 18.57 7.80
CA PRO A 277 14.23 19.26 6.68
C PRO A 277 13.23 20.20 6.00
N ASP A 278 13.72 21.32 5.48
CA ASP A 278 12.90 22.19 4.63
C ASP A 278 12.50 21.45 3.34
N GLN A 279 11.25 21.64 2.89
CA GLN A 279 10.71 20.94 1.71
C GLN A 279 11.48 21.28 0.43
N ASP A 280 11.99 22.51 0.33
CA ASP A 280 12.78 22.99 -0.81
C ASP A 280 14.12 22.24 -0.96
N TYR A 281 14.63 21.64 0.12
CA TYR A 281 15.86 20.84 0.08
C TYR A 281 15.61 19.40 -0.39
N LEU A 282 14.37 18.91 -0.24
CA LEU A 282 14.02 17.52 -0.58
C LEU A 282 13.55 17.34 -2.03
N ASN A 283 13.32 18.43 -2.76
CA ASN A 283 12.85 18.46 -4.15
C ASN A 283 13.99 18.76 -5.13
#